data_AF-A0ABD2SR02-F1
#
_entry.id   AF-A0ABD2SR02-F1
#
_cell.length_a   1.000
_cell.length_b   1.000
_cell.length_c   1.000
_cell.angle_alpha   90.00
_cell.angle_beta   90.00
_cell.angle_gamma   90.00
#
_symmetry.space_group_name_H-M   'P 1'
#
loop_
_entity.id
_entity.type
_entity.pdbx_description
1 polymer ?
#
loop_
_entity_poly.entity_id
_entity_poly.type
_entity_poly.pdbx_seq_one_letter_code
_entity_poly.pdbx_strand_id
1 'polypeptide(L)'
;MSGDRSRSTSSSSSSSEEDGDADWRAAIDSVAATTTFGKTTAKVHSSASATNGESIAHPFQEDEIDTIQPRKLKHYQIKGLKTLEDILDKTLDIVRDIDDASQEDAPSMNGGGVRLFSRAPPGIVFDHTDELQKPRKKPRICPGKEFEENSKEFKNQIKSVAVDGMDILAASKNACQKLLARLEAREAAAKAAAKREEERVAALKKIRGERWLPAVARDMQSRLQRR
;
A
#
# COMPACT_ATOMS: atom_id res chain seq x y z
N MET A 1 69.52 27.77 -12.93
CA MET A 1 68.71 27.33 -14.08
C MET A 1 67.95 26.10 -13.62
N SER A 2 66.70 26.30 -13.21
CA SER A 2 65.50 25.82 -13.93
C SER A 2 65.18 24.38 -13.51
N GLY A 3 64.00 24.02 -13.03
CA GLY A 3 62.71 24.67 -12.97
C GLY A 3 61.71 23.54 -12.67
N ASP A 4 60.70 23.85 -11.87
CA ASP A 4 59.64 22.93 -11.45
C ASP A 4 59.06 22.12 -12.60
N ARG A 5 58.95 20.81 -12.40
CA ARG A 5 58.13 19.93 -13.23
C ARG A 5 56.73 19.88 -12.65
N SER A 6 55.91 20.87 -13.03
CA SER A 6 54.46 20.83 -12.84
C SER A 6 53.87 19.67 -13.64
N ARG A 7 53.46 18.61 -12.95
CA ARG A 7 52.59 17.56 -13.50
C ARG A 7 51.17 17.83 -13.02
N SER A 8 50.30 18.06 -13.99
CA SER A 8 48.87 18.26 -13.84
C SER A 8 48.20 17.03 -13.21
N THR A 9 47.54 17.21 -12.06
CA THR A 9 46.35 16.46 -11.69
C THR A 9 45.42 17.40 -10.91
N SER A 10 44.42 17.88 -11.64
CA SER A 10 43.20 18.50 -11.14
C SER A 10 42.44 17.53 -10.23
N SER A 11 42.19 17.93 -8.99
CA SER A 11 41.25 17.25 -8.10
C SER A 11 40.65 18.25 -7.12
N SER A 12 39.76 19.10 -7.64
CA SER A 12 38.82 19.87 -6.82
C SER A 12 37.50 19.09 -6.79
N SER A 13 37.40 18.13 -5.88
CA SER A 13 36.16 17.40 -5.61
C SER A 13 35.26 18.28 -4.73
N SER A 14 34.47 19.14 -5.38
CA SER A 14 33.37 19.86 -4.75
C SER A 14 32.15 18.95 -4.71
N SER A 15 31.96 18.27 -3.58
CA SER A 15 30.80 17.40 -3.33
C SER A 15 29.60 18.25 -2.93
N SER A 16 28.89 18.76 -3.93
CA SER A 16 27.58 19.40 -3.80
C SER A 16 26.51 18.33 -3.86
N GLU A 17 26.28 17.68 -2.73
CA GLU A 17 25.03 16.97 -2.46
C GLU A 17 23.90 18.01 -2.34
N GLU A 18 22.73 17.72 -2.93
CA GLU A 18 21.49 18.54 -2.92
C GLU A 18 21.29 19.50 -4.11
N ASP A 19 21.02 18.98 -5.30
CA ASP A 19 19.77 19.34 -5.97
C ASP A 19 19.36 18.23 -6.94
N GLY A 20 18.14 17.73 -6.84
CA GLY A 20 17.58 16.82 -7.83
C GLY A 20 17.65 17.47 -9.21
N ASP A 21 18.02 16.69 -10.23
CA ASP A 21 18.24 17.15 -11.61
C ASP A 21 17.17 18.18 -12.03
N ALA A 22 17.60 19.33 -12.53
CA ALA A 22 16.69 20.45 -12.80
C ALA A 22 15.58 20.06 -13.78
N ASP A 23 15.90 19.13 -14.69
CA ASP A 23 14.96 18.54 -15.64
C ASP A 23 13.88 17.70 -14.94
N TRP A 24 14.25 16.97 -13.89
CA TRP A 24 13.29 16.18 -13.10
C TRP A 24 12.34 17.07 -12.32
N ARG A 25 12.84 18.18 -11.74
CA ARG A 25 11.99 19.17 -11.07
C ARG A 25 11.03 19.84 -12.04
N ALA A 26 11.52 20.25 -13.21
CA ALA A 26 10.69 20.88 -14.25
C ALA A 26 9.56 19.95 -14.75
N ALA A 27 9.83 18.65 -14.86
CA ALA A 27 8.81 17.67 -15.24
C ALA A 27 7.68 17.55 -14.20
N ILE A 28 8.00 17.64 -12.91
CA ILE A 28 6.99 17.61 -11.83
C ILE A 28 6.18 18.91 -11.78
N ASP A 29 6.82 20.06 -11.92
CA ASP A 29 6.14 21.36 -11.89
C ASP A 29 5.20 21.54 -13.11
N SER A 30 5.57 20.99 -14.27
CA SER A 30 4.71 20.96 -15.47
C SER A 30 3.40 20.21 -15.23
N VAL A 31 3.44 19.10 -14.47
CA VAL A 31 2.24 18.33 -14.12
C VAL A 31 1.41 19.06 -13.06
N ALA A 32 2.05 19.70 -12.08
CA ALA A 32 1.36 20.46 -11.02
C ALA A 32 0.60 21.68 -11.57
N ALA A 33 1.14 22.38 -12.56
CA ALA A 33 0.48 23.53 -13.19
C ALA A 33 -0.80 23.16 -13.97
N THR A 34 -0.92 21.90 -14.42
CA THR A 34 -2.05 21.43 -15.24
C THR A 34 -3.17 20.80 -14.41
N THR A 35 -2.95 20.58 -13.11
CA THR A 35 -3.94 19.97 -12.19
C THR A 35 -4.24 20.87 -10.99
N THR A 36 -4.75 22.07 -11.25
CA THR A 36 -5.44 22.87 -10.23
C THR A 36 -6.94 22.74 -10.38
N PHE A 37 -7.47 21.63 -9.88
CA PHE A 37 -8.86 21.56 -9.43
C PHE A 37 -9.02 22.43 -8.18
N GLY A 38 -9.78 23.52 -8.33
CA GLY A 38 -10.55 24.15 -7.26
C GLY A 38 -9.77 24.87 -6.15
N LYS A 39 -9.57 26.18 -6.30
CA LYS A 39 -9.66 27.09 -5.15
C LYS A 39 -10.12 28.48 -5.56
N THR A 40 -11.35 28.78 -5.15
CA THR A 40 -11.97 30.10 -5.11
C THR A 40 -11.15 31.03 -4.22
N THR A 41 -10.62 32.12 -4.77
CA THR A 41 -10.07 33.22 -3.99
C THR A 41 -10.51 34.56 -4.56
N ALA A 42 -11.34 35.23 -3.76
CA ALA A 42 -11.40 36.67 -3.50
C ALA A 42 -11.12 37.64 -4.66
N LYS A 43 -12.20 38.32 -5.08
CA LYS A 43 -12.22 39.53 -5.91
C LYS A 43 -11.83 40.76 -5.08
N VAL A 44 -10.87 41.54 -5.57
CA VAL A 44 -10.52 42.89 -5.07
C VAL A 44 -10.29 43.81 -6.29
N HIS A 45 -11.29 44.68 -6.49
CA HIS A 45 -11.37 46.03 -7.10
C HIS A 45 -10.73 46.32 -8.49
N SER A 46 -11.46 46.92 -9.45
CA SER A 46 -11.61 48.39 -9.52
C SER A 46 -12.73 48.89 -10.46
N SER A 47 -13.41 49.94 -9.98
CA SER A 47 -14.02 51.13 -10.65
C SER A 47 -14.92 51.06 -11.89
N ALA A 48 -16.17 51.49 -11.66
CA ALA A 48 -16.98 52.49 -12.40
C ALA A 48 -17.33 52.31 -13.89
N SER A 49 -18.62 52.10 -14.20
CA SER A 49 -19.52 53.14 -14.77
C SER A 49 -20.84 52.50 -15.26
N ALA A 50 -21.92 53.27 -15.20
CA ALA A 50 -23.32 52.86 -15.39
C ALA A 50 -23.68 52.38 -16.80
N THR A 51 -24.68 51.48 -16.92
CA THR A 51 -25.99 51.72 -17.58
C THR A 51 -26.75 50.40 -17.85
N ASN A 52 -28.01 50.36 -17.39
CA ASN A 52 -29.24 49.72 -17.90
C ASN A 52 -29.29 48.27 -18.46
N GLY A 53 -30.30 47.51 -18.00
CA GLY A 53 -30.84 46.27 -18.59
C GLY A 53 -31.03 45.14 -17.56
N GLU A 54 -31.96 45.25 -16.62
CA GLU A 54 -33.32 44.68 -16.70
C GLU A 54 -33.38 43.13 -16.69
N SER A 55 -33.56 42.60 -15.46
CA SER A 55 -34.49 41.49 -15.09
C SER A 55 -34.18 40.05 -15.60
N ILE A 56 -34.43 38.92 -14.93
CA ILE A 56 -35.44 38.51 -13.94
C ILE A 56 -34.95 37.19 -13.27
N ALA A 57 -35.30 37.02 -11.98
CA ALA A 57 -35.56 35.77 -11.25
C ALA A 57 -34.48 34.67 -11.03
N HIS A 58 -34.14 34.48 -9.74
CA HIS A 58 -34.00 33.16 -9.08
C HIS A 58 -35.36 32.39 -9.13
N PRO A 59 -35.47 31.05 -9.00
CA PRO A 59 -34.68 30.18 -8.12
C PRO A 59 -34.42 28.72 -8.63
N PHE A 60 -33.73 27.97 -7.76
CA PHE A 60 -33.62 26.51 -7.68
C PHE A 60 -34.72 25.68 -8.36
N GLN A 61 -34.30 24.63 -9.08
CA GLN A 61 -35.11 23.43 -9.28
C GLN A 61 -34.20 22.19 -9.31
N GLU A 62 -34.32 21.38 -8.26
CA GLU A 62 -33.96 19.96 -8.27
C GLU A 62 -35.12 19.22 -8.94
N ASP A 63 -34.86 18.54 -10.05
CA ASP A 63 -35.71 17.46 -10.60
C ASP A 63 -34.71 16.37 -11.05
N GLU A 64 -34.61 15.27 -10.32
CA GLU A 64 -35.36 14.02 -10.53
C GLU A 64 -34.77 13.14 -11.65
N ILE A 65 -34.54 11.88 -11.29
CA ILE A 65 -33.88 10.84 -12.08
C ILE A 65 -34.86 10.37 -13.14
N ASP A 66 -34.62 10.69 -14.41
CA ASP A 66 -35.34 10.06 -15.52
C ASP A 66 -34.41 9.65 -16.67
N THR A 67 -34.35 8.34 -16.89
CA THR A 67 -33.90 7.67 -18.12
C THR A 67 -32.42 7.85 -18.51
N ILE A 68 -31.58 6.88 -18.15
CA ILE A 68 -30.25 6.71 -18.75
C ILE A 68 -30.47 6.22 -20.20
N GLN A 69 -30.75 7.14 -21.11
CA GLN A 69 -30.49 6.89 -22.52
C GLN A 69 -29.01 6.54 -22.68
N PRO A 70 -28.64 5.48 -23.43
CA PRO A 70 -27.24 5.17 -23.67
C PRO A 70 -26.63 6.33 -24.46
N ARG A 71 -26.00 7.26 -23.75
CA ARG A 71 -25.24 8.35 -24.35
C ARG A 71 -24.15 7.69 -25.17
N LYS A 72 -24.19 7.90 -26.50
CA LYS A 72 -23.17 7.42 -27.42
C LYS A 72 -21.80 7.87 -26.89
N LEU A 73 -20.94 6.90 -26.57
CA LEU A 73 -19.60 7.17 -26.04
C LEU A 73 -18.87 8.12 -27.01
N LYS A 74 -18.26 9.17 -26.47
CA LYS A 74 -17.46 10.10 -27.25
C LYS A 74 -16.20 9.38 -27.74
N HIS A 75 -15.64 9.82 -28.88
CA HIS A 75 -14.46 9.18 -29.50
C HIS A 75 -13.27 9.00 -28.53
N TYR A 76 -13.03 9.97 -27.65
CA TYR A 76 -11.95 9.88 -26.66
C TYR A 76 -12.19 8.79 -25.59
N GLN A 77 -13.46 8.51 -25.24
CA GLN A 77 -13.81 7.46 -24.27
C GLN A 77 -13.58 6.08 -24.87
N ILE A 78 -13.97 5.90 -26.14
CA ILE A 78 -13.70 4.66 -26.90
C ILE A 78 -12.20 4.44 -27.04
N LYS A 79 -11.44 5.50 -27.35
CA LYS A 79 -9.98 5.43 -27.45
C LYS A 79 -9.35 5.03 -26.11
N GLY A 80 -9.83 5.59 -24.99
CA GLY A 80 -9.38 5.24 -23.65
C GLY A 80 -9.68 3.77 -23.27
N LEU A 81 -10.88 3.29 -23.60
CA LEU A 81 -11.25 1.88 -23.37
C LEU A 81 -10.37 0.93 -24.19
N LYS A 82 -10.16 1.24 -25.48
CA LYS A 82 -9.27 0.44 -26.34
C LYS A 82 -7.83 0.40 -25.81
N THR A 83 -7.30 1.52 -25.34
CA THR A 83 -5.95 1.53 -24.76
C THR A 83 -5.85 0.70 -23.49
N LEU A 84 -6.93 0.63 -22.69
CA LEU A 84 -6.96 -0.18 -21.49
C LEU A 84 -7.01 -1.68 -21.83
N GLU A 85 -7.83 -2.05 -22.81
CA GLU A 85 -7.88 -3.41 -23.37
C GLU A 85 -6.51 -3.84 -23.91
N ASP A 86 -5.87 -3.00 -24.74
CA ASP A 86 -4.51 -3.25 -25.25
C ASP A 86 -3.46 -3.40 -24.13
N ILE A 87 -3.65 -2.77 -22.97
CA ILE A 87 -2.75 -2.92 -21.81
C ILE A 87 -3.04 -4.23 -21.08
N LEU A 88 -4.31 -4.58 -20.87
CA LEU A 88 -4.70 -5.83 -20.22
C LEU A 88 -4.21 -7.05 -21.01
N ASP A 89 -4.40 -7.05 -22.33
CA ASP A 89 -3.93 -8.14 -23.21
C ASP A 89 -2.41 -8.31 -23.19
N LYS A 90 -1.66 -7.21 -23.03
CA LYS A 90 -0.18 -7.26 -22.94
C LYS A 90 0.33 -7.65 -21.57
N THR A 91 -0.47 -7.45 -20.52
CA THR A 91 -0.03 -7.62 -19.12
C THR A 91 -0.54 -8.91 -18.49
N LEU A 92 -1.64 -9.47 -18.98
CA LEU A 92 -2.28 -10.65 -18.41
C LEU A 92 -2.27 -11.82 -19.40
N ASP A 93 -1.39 -12.79 -19.17
CA ASP A 93 -1.52 -14.13 -19.76
C ASP A 93 -2.45 -14.96 -18.88
N ILE A 94 -3.66 -15.25 -19.37
CA ILE A 94 -4.60 -16.14 -18.67
C ILE A 94 -4.16 -17.58 -18.89
N VAL A 95 -3.39 -18.13 -17.95
CA VAL A 95 -3.05 -19.56 -17.91
C VAL A 95 -4.32 -20.35 -17.57
N ARG A 96 -4.98 -20.90 -18.60
CA ARG A 96 -6.06 -21.88 -18.45
C ARG A 96 -5.48 -23.28 -18.31
N ASP A 97 -4.90 -23.57 -17.15
CA ASP A 97 -4.58 -24.95 -16.78
C ASP A 97 -5.54 -25.43 -15.71
N ILE A 98 -6.72 -25.88 -16.14
CA ILE A 98 -7.56 -26.80 -15.39
C ILE A 98 -8.19 -27.75 -16.40
N ASP A 99 -7.56 -28.91 -16.59
CA ASP A 99 -8.19 -30.19 -16.88
C ASP A 99 -7.35 -31.23 -16.11
N ASP A 100 -7.79 -31.67 -14.94
CA ASP A 100 -8.67 -32.81 -14.68
C ASP A 100 -7.87 -34.09 -14.36
N ALA A 101 -8.16 -34.65 -13.17
CA ALA A 101 -7.87 -35.99 -12.69
C ALA A 101 -6.49 -36.65 -13.02
N SER A 102 -5.58 -36.63 -12.04
CA SER A 102 -4.84 -37.87 -11.68
C SER A 102 -5.28 -38.29 -10.28
N GLN A 103 -6.48 -38.88 -10.27
CA GLN A 103 -6.84 -39.91 -9.31
C GLN A 103 -5.97 -41.12 -9.61
N GLU A 104 -4.78 -41.15 -9.02
CA GLU A 104 -3.99 -42.37 -8.88
C GLU A 104 -4.03 -42.76 -7.42
N ASP A 105 -4.82 -43.80 -7.16
CA ASP A 105 -4.89 -44.49 -5.89
C ASP A 105 -3.49 -44.97 -5.48
N ALA A 106 -2.93 -44.39 -4.41
CA ALA A 106 -1.91 -45.05 -3.61
C ALA A 106 -2.10 -44.68 -2.13
N PRO A 107 -1.98 -45.67 -1.22
CA PRO A 107 -2.89 -45.81 -0.10
C PRO A 107 -2.60 -44.80 1.00
N SER A 108 -3.70 -44.38 1.64
CA SER A 108 -3.72 -43.92 3.03
C SER A 108 -2.73 -44.72 3.88
N MET A 109 -1.61 -44.09 4.22
CA MET A 109 -0.74 -44.50 5.31
C MET A 109 -0.61 -43.33 6.27
N ASN A 110 -1.73 -43.08 6.94
CA ASN A 110 -1.85 -43.00 8.38
C ASN A 110 -0.75 -42.20 9.11
N GLY A 111 -1.10 -40.97 9.50
CA GLY A 111 -0.32 -40.13 10.41
C GLY A 111 -0.12 -38.74 9.85
N GLY A 112 -1.16 -37.89 9.92
CA GLY A 112 -1.09 -36.50 9.50
C GLY A 112 0.12 -35.80 10.11
N GLY A 113 1.10 -35.45 9.27
CA GLY A 113 2.36 -34.91 9.72
C GLY A 113 3.31 -34.58 8.58
N VAL A 114 4.23 -33.64 8.81
CA VAL A 114 5.20 -33.19 7.81
C VAL A 114 6.41 -34.11 7.79
N ARG A 115 6.79 -34.54 6.59
CA ARG A 115 7.97 -35.38 6.31
C ARG A 115 8.95 -34.59 5.43
N LEU A 116 10.24 -34.62 5.76
CA LEU A 116 11.27 -33.97 4.93
C LEU A 116 11.59 -34.78 3.66
N PHE A 117 11.49 -36.11 3.75
CA PHE A 117 11.70 -37.05 2.64
C PHE A 117 10.59 -38.10 2.61
N SER A 118 10.28 -38.62 1.43
CA SER A 118 9.20 -39.59 1.20
C SER A 118 9.35 -40.91 1.97
N ARG A 119 10.55 -41.27 2.42
CA ARG A 119 10.82 -42.49 3.20
C ARG A 119 11.21 -42.22 4.66
N ALA A 120 11.34 -40.96 5.08
CA ALA A 120 11.73 -40.59 6.44
C ALA A 120 10.53 -40.61 7.41
N PRO A 121 10.71 -40.90 8.70
CA PRO A 121 9.63 -40.75 9.68
C PRO A 121 9.06 -39.31 9.68
N PRO A 122 7.76 -39.11 9.95
CA PRO A 122 7.19 -37.78 10.18
C PRO A 122 7.89 -37.10 11.36
N GLY A 123 8.40 -35.88 11.13
CA GLY A 123 9.09 -35.10 12.16
C GLY A 123 8.13 -34.23 12.98
N ILE A 124 7.01 -33.85 12.38
CA ILE A 124 5.95 -33.05 13.00
C ILE A 124 4.66 -33.81 12.80
N VAL A 125 3.96 -34.15 13.88
CA VAL A 125 2.64 -34.80 13.85
C VAL A 125 1.60 -33.72 14.12
N PHE A 126 0.58 -33.62 13.27
CA PHE A 126 -0.55 -32.74 13.53
C PHE A 126 -1.44 -33.40 14.58
N ASP A 127 -1.66 -32.77 15.73
CA ASP A 127 -2.72 -33.18 16.64
C ASP A 127 -4.07 -32.86 15.98
N HIS A 128 -4.86 -33.89 15.69
CA HIS A 128 -6.16 -33.73 15.03
C HIS A 128 -7.24 -33.22 16.00
N THR A 129 -6.86 -32.86 17.23
CA THR A 129 -7.78 -32.42 18.29
C THR A 129 -8.38 -31.03 18.01
N ASP A 130 -7.72 -30.23 17.18
CA ASP A 130 -8.21 -28.90 16.78
C ASP A 130 -8.93 -28.90 15.42
N GLU A 131 -9.36 -30.07 14.94
CA GLU A 131 -10.46 -30.13 13.99
C GLU A 131 -11.74 -29.73 14.73
N LEU A 132 -11.90 -28.44 15.01
CA LEU A 132 -13.20 -27.84 15.28
C LEU A 132 -14.10 -28.33 14.16
N GLN A 133 -15.01 -29.26 14.47
CA GLN A 133 -15.92 -29.85 13.50
C GLN A 133 -16.67 -28.70 12.83
N LYS A 134 -16.16 -28.24 11.69
CA LYS A 134 -16.85 -27.26 10.86
C LYS A 134 -18.20 -27.91 10.56
N PRO A 135 -19.33 -27.19 10.72
CA PRO A 135 -20.64 -27.76 10.47
C PRO A 135 -20.65 -28.38 9.06
N ARG A 136 -20.55 -29.72 9.00
CA ARG A 136 -20.50 -30.47 7.74
C ARG A 136 -21.83 -30.41 7.00
N LYS A 137 -22.90 -30.07 7.71
CA LYS A 137 -24.22 -29.82 7.17
C LYS A 137 -24.31 -28.36 6.74
N LYS A 138 -24.67 -28.14 5.47
CA LYS A 138 -25.09 -26.81 5.00
C LYS A 138 -26.19 -26.31 5.95
N PRO A 139 -26.12 -25.07 6.47
CA PRO A 139 -27.21 -24.52 7.26
C PRO A 139 -28.48 -24.59 6.40
N ARG A 140 -29.55 -25.16 6.95
CA ARG A 140 -30.87 -25.14 6.31
C ARG A 140 -31.40 -23.73 6.44
N ILE A 141 -30.96 -22.85 5.55
CA ILE A 141 -31.56 -21.53 5.35
C ILE A 141 -32.88 -21.81 4.65
N CYS A 142 -33.94 -21.99 5.43
CA CYS A 142 -35.28 -21.95 4.88
C CYS A 142 -35.49 -20.54 4.30
N PRO A 143 -36.02 -20.39 3.08
CA PRO A 143 -36.55 -19.12 2.63
C PRO A 143 -37.43 -18.56 3.74
N GLY A 144 -37.12 -17.35 4.19
CA GLY A 144 -37.82 -16.73 5.31
C GLY A 144 -39.32 -16.70 5.07
N LYS A 145 -40.08 -16.67 6.16
CA LYS A 145 -41.51 -16.37 6.10
C LYS A 145 -41.69 -15.11 5.24
N GLU A 146 -42.63 -15.09 4.30
CA GLU A 146 -42.89 -13.91 3.47
C GLU A 146 -43.15 -12.73 4.40
N PHE A 147 -42.20 -11.80 4.46
CA PHE A 147 -42.32 -10.59 5.25
C PHE A 147 -42.95 -9.54 4.36
N GLU A 148 -44.04 -8.95 4.84
CA GLU A 148 -44.53 -7.72 4.23
C GLU A 148 -43.47 -6.63 4.44
N GLU A 149 -42.91 -6.11 3.34
CA GLU A 149 -41.85 -5.08 3.35
C GLU A 149 -42.26 -3.82 4.12
N ASN A 150 -43.57 -3.57 4.22
CA ASN A 150 -44.14 -2.44 4.97
C ASN A 150 -44.42 -2.73 6.44
N SER A 151 -44.25 -3.98 6.90
CA SER A 151 -44.47 -4.37 8.30
C SER A 151 -43.49 -3.66 9.24
N LYS A 152 -43.98 -3.35 10.44
CA LYS A 152 -43.17 -2.77 11.52
C LYS A 152 -42.04 -3.70 11.95
N GLU A 153 -42.27 -5.02 11.92
CA GLU A 153 -41.28 -6.02 12.29
C GLU A 153 -40.10 -6.02 11.32
N PHE A 154 -40.37 -5.95 10.01
CA PHE A 154 -39.35 -5.84 8.97
C PHE A 154 -38.52 -4.56 9.12
N LYS A 155 -39.16 -3.41 9.30
CA LYS A 155 -38.46 -2.13 9.49
C LYS A 155 -37.60 -2.12 10.75
N ASN A 156 -38.09 -2.70 11.85
CA ASN A 156 -37.31 -2.83 13.09
C ASN A 156 -36.13 -3.79 12.93
N GLN A 157 -36.31 -4.90 12.19
CA GLN A 157 -35.23 -5.84 11.90
C GLN A 157 -34.12 -5.18 11.06
N ILE A 158 -34.47 -4.43 10.01
CA ILE A 158 -33.49 -3.67 9.22
C ILE A 158 -32.77 -2.65 10.08
N LYS A 159 -33.48 -1.89 10.92
CA LYS A 159 -32.86 -0.92 11.85
C LYS A 159 -31.94 -1.57 12.88
N SER A 160 -32.25 -2.78 13.33
CA SER A 160 -31.42 -3.51 14.30
C SER A 160 -30.11 -4.05 13.69
N VAL A 161 -30.12 -4.31 12.38
CA VAL A 161 -28.95 -4.80 11.63
C VAL A 161 -28.13 -3.64 11.06
N ALA A 162 -28.78 -2.51 10.77
CA ALA A 162 -28.12 -1.32 10.25
C ALA A 162 -27.08 -0.80 11.25
N VAL A 163 -25.82 -0.89 10.87
CA VAL A 163 -24.71 -0.27 11.61
C VAL A 163 -24.69 1.21 11.26
N ASP A 164 -24.57 2.08 12.27
CA ASP A 164 -24.44 3.51 12.04
C ASP A 164 -23.13 3.81 11.31
N GLY A 165 -23.20 4.64 10.26
CA GLY A 165 -22.02 5.04 9.49
C GLY A 165 -21.00 5.79 10.35
N MET A 166 -21.47 6.51 11.39
CA MET A 166 -20.60 7.21 12.33
C MET A 166 -19.73 6.25 13.15
N ASP A 167 -20.29 5.11 13.57
CA ASP A 167 -19.58 4.09 14.33
C ASP A 167 -18.47 3.43 13.50
N ILE A 168 -18.71 3.22 12.21
CA ILE A 168 -17.71 2.69 11.27
C ILE A 168 -16.54 3.67 11.15
N LEU A 169 -16.82 4.97 10.99
CA LEU A 169 -15.81 6.01 10.90
C LEU A 169 -15.01 6.14 12.20
N ALA A 170 -15.68 6.08 13.36
CA ALA A 170 -15.04 6.11 14.66
C ALA A 170 -14.14 4.88 14.88
N ALA A 171 -14.63 3.68 14.56
CA ALA A 171 -13.86 2.44 14.65
C ALA A 171 -12.62 2.48 13.76
N SER A 172 -12.75 2.97 12.52
CA SER A 172 -11.62 3.15 11.59
C SER A 172 -10.56 4.10 12.15
N LYS A 173 -10.97 5.29 12.62
CA LYS A 173 -10.05 6.26 13.23
C LYS A 173 -9.32 5.68 14.45
N ASN A 174 -10.04 5.00 15.33
CA ASN A 174 -9.46 4.37 16.51
C ASN A 174 -8.46 3.27 16.13
N ALA A 175 -8.77 2.46 15.11
CA ALA A 175 -7.86 1.44 14.60
C ALA A 175 -6.57 2.07 14.03
N CYS A 176 -6.69 3.14 13.25
CA CYS A 176 -5.55 3.89 12.74
C CYS A 176 -4.68 4.44 13.87
N GLN A 177 -5.28 5.12 14.86
CA GLN A 177 -4.55 5.66 16.01
C GLN A 177 -3.83 4.57 16.80
N LYS A 178 -4.47 3.41 17.01
CA LYS A 178 -3.86 2.26 17.68
C LYS A 178 -2.65 1.71 16.91
N LEU A 179 -2.71 1.67 15.58
CA LEU A 179 -1.59 1.24 14.75
C LEU A 179 -0.44 2.24 14.79
N LEU A 180 -0.73 3.54 14.73
CA LEU A 180 0.28 4.59 14.87
C LEU A 180 1.01 4.49 16.20
N ALA A 181 0.28 4.40 17.31
CA ALA A 181 0.87 4.23 18.64
C ALA A 181 1.75 2.97 18.73
N ARG A 182 1.35 1.87 18.07
CA ARG A 182 2.15 0.63 18.02
C ARG A 182 3.43 0.80 17.20
N LEU A 183 3.40 1.56 16.11
CA LEU A 183 4.60 1.87 15.32
C LEU A 183 5.56 2.75 16.12
N GLU A 184 5.05 3.82 16.75
CA GLU A 184 5.86 4.70 17.59
C GLU A 184 6.52 3.93 18.75
N ALA A 185 5.79 3.03 19.40
CA ALA A 185 6.35 2.18 20.46
C ALA A 185 7.46 1.25 19.94
N ARG A 186 7.32 0.71 18.72
CA ARG A 186 8.36 -0.11 18.08
C ARG A 186 9.59 0.72 17.73
N GLU A 187 9.40 1.92 17.19
CA GLU A 187 10.52 2.83 16.89
C GLU A 187 11.25 3.25 18.17
N ALA A 188 10.52 3.58 19.24
CA ALA A 188 11.10 3.92 20.52
C ALA A 188 11.91 2.75 21.11
N ALA A 189 11.37 1.52 21.01
CA ALA A 189 12.09 0.32 21.44
C ALA A 189 13.36 0.07 20.62
N ALA A 190 13.30 0.24 19.29
CA ALA A 190 14.46 0.11 18.41
C ALA A 190 15.54 1.16 18.73
N LYS A 191 15.15 2.43 18.94
CA LYS A 191 16.06 3.51 19.36
C LYS A 191 16.69 3.22 20.72
N ALA A 192 15.92 2.71 21.69
CA ALA A 192 16.44 2.34 23.00
C ALA A 192 17.39 1.14 22.94
N ALA A 193 17.13 0.17 22.06
CA ALA A 193 18.02 -0.97 21.81
C ALA A 193 19.33 -0.51 21.15
N ALA A 194 19.26 0.37 20.15
CA ALA A 194 20.43 0.95 19.50
C ALA A 194 21.31 1.69 20.51
N LYS A 195 20.74 2.53 21.37
CA LYS A 195 21.49 3.23 22.44
C LYS A 195 22.18 2.27 23.41
N ARG A 196 21.49 1.22 23.86
CA ARG A 196 22.12 0.19 24.72
C ARG A 196 23.29 -0.50 24.03
N GLU A 197 23.15 -0.79 22.75
CA GLU A 197 24.22 -1.42 21.98
C GLU A 197 25.40 -0.46 21.79
N GLU A 198 25.16 0.81 21.48
CA GLU A 198 26.19 1.85 21.40
C GLU A 198 26.95 1.99 22.74
N GLU A 199 26.24 2.01 23.87
CA GLU A 199 26.84 2.03 25.20
C GLU A 199 27.71 0.79 25.47
N ARG A 200 27.21 -0.40 25.10
CA ARG A 200 27.95 -1.66 25.21
C ARG A 200 29.22 -1.63 24.36
N VAL A 201 29.12 -1.15 23.12
CA VAL A 201 30.25 -0.99 22.19
C VAL A 201 31.25 0.03 22.74
N ALA A 202 30.79 1.16 23.28
CA ALA A 202 31.64 2.17 23.90
C ALA A 202 32.37 1.63 25.14
N ALA A 203 31.71 0.85 25.99
CA ALA A 203 32.33 0.18 27.13
C ALA A 203 33.41 -0.82 26.68
N LEU A 204 33.13 -1.64 25.67
CA LEU A 204 34.12 -2.53 25.08
C LEU A 204 35.31 -1.78 24.47
N LYS A 205 35.04 -0.64 23.81
CA LYS A 205 36.08 0.24 23.25
C LYS A 205 37.01 0.77 24.33
N LYS A 206 36.49 1.14 25.52
CA LYS A 206 37.30 1.57 26.67
C LYS A 206 38.18 0.45 27.22
N ILE A 207 37.65 -0.77 27.34
CA ILE A 207 38.38 -1.91 27.92
C ILE A 207 39.44 -2.46 26.98
N ARG A 208 39.13 -2.60 25.68
CA ARG A 208 39.99 -3.27 24.67
C ARG A 208 40.84 -2.29 23.85
N GLY A 209 40.56 -0.99 23.91
CA GLY A 209 41.17 0.06 23.09
C GLY A 209 40.77 0.00 21.61
N GLU A 210 41.25 0.95 20.79
CA GLU A 210 40.91 1.03 19.34
C GLU A 210 41.74 0.07 18.46
N ARG A 211 42.71 -0.65 19.03
CA ARG A 211 43.71 -1.44 18.27
C ARG A 211 43.14 -2.65 17.52
N TRP A 212 41.98 -3.16 17.92
CA TRP A 212 41.39 -4.35 17.30
C TRP A 212 40.74 -4.06 15.95
N LEU A 213 40.20 -2.85 15.72
CA LEU A 213 39.54 -2.48 14.45
C LEU A 213 40.52 -2.45 13.26
N PRO A 214 41.71 -1.79 13.34
CA PRO A 214 42.71 -1.87 12.28
C PRO A 214 43.31 -3.27 12.09
N ALA A 215 43.36 -4.10 13.14
CA ALA A 215 43.84 -5.48 13.05
C ALA A 215 42.83 -6.38 12.30
N VAL A 216 41.54 -6.26 12.61
CA VAL A 216 40.47 -6.96 11.91
C VAL A 216 40.34 -6.47 10.46
N ALA A 217 40.45 -5.16 10.21
CA ALA A 217 40.44 -4.60 8.86
C ALA A 217 41.61 -5.15 8.02
N ARG A 218 42.83 -5.22 8.58
CA ARG A 218 43.97 -5.84 7.91
C ARG A 218 43.78 -7.34 7.66
N ASP A 219 43.18 -8.07 8.61
CA ASP A 219 42.88 -9.50 8.44
C ASP A 219 41.84 -9.72 7.34
N MET A 220 40.76 -8.93 7.30
CA MET A 220 39.75 -8.98 6.25
C MET A 220 40.33 -8.66 4.86
N GLN A 221 41.17 -7.63 4.76
CA GLN A 221 41.83 -7.25 3.51
C GLN A 221 42.80 -8.35 3.03
N SER A 222 43.52 -8.96 3.97
CA SER A 222 44.41 -10.11 3.68
C SER A 222 43.65 -11.36 3.23
N ARG A 223 42.40 -11.56 3.67
CA ARG A 223 41.52 -12.66 3.24
C ARG A 223 40.92 -12.42 1.86
N LEU A 224 40.60 -11.16 1.52
CA LEU A 224 40.14 -10.78 0.19
C LEU A 224 41.23 -10.92 -0.88
N GLN A 225 42.48 -10.63 -0.53
CA GLN A 225 43.63 -10.78 -1.44
C GLN A 225 44.08 -12.23 -1.65
N ARG A 226 43.56 -13.18 -0.87
CA ARG A 226 43.85 -14.63 -1.01
C ARG A 226 42.76 -15.40 -1.75
N ARG A 227 41.75 -14.71 -2.28
CA ARG A 227 40.77 -15.26 -3.24
C ARG A 227 41.14 -14.80 -4.63
#